data_AF-G4ZMH9-F1
#
_entry.id   AF-G4ZMH9-F1
#
_cell.length_a   1.000
_cell.length_b   1.000
_cell.length_c   1.000
_cell.angle_alpha   90.00
_cell.angle_beta   90.00
_cell.angle_gamma   90.00
#
_symmetry.space_group_name_H-M   'P 1'
#
loop_
_entity.id
_entity.type
_entity.pdbx_description
1 polymer ?
#
loop_
_entity_poly.entity_id
_entity_poly.type
_entity_poly.pdbx_seq_one_letter_code
_entity_poly.pdbx_strand_id
1 'polypeptide(L)' 'DKKKRKSRRKYRFKYEQLSLYFHMPQKLAAKELGVAAITVKRNCKEIGLKWPYR' A
#
# COMPACT_ATOMS: atom_id res chain seq x y z
N ASP A 1 -6.56 -10.86 29.91
CA ASP A 1 -5.70 -9.83 29.28
C ASP A 1 -6.14 -9.52 27.85
N LYS A 2 -6.85 -8.41 27.60
CA LYS A 2 -7.19 -7.98 26.23
C LYS A 2 -5.95 -7.34 25.62
N LYS A 3 -5.20 -8.09 24.79
CA LYS A 3 -4.07 -7.59 23.98
C LYS A 3 -4.44 -6.23 23.36
N LYS A 4 -3.86 -5.13 23.87
CA LYS A 4 -3.95 -3.80 23.26
C LYS A 4 -3.49 -3.95 21.80
N ARG A 5 -4.43 -3.83 20.85
CA ARG A 5 -4.09 -3.88 19.42
C ARG A 5 -3.06 -2.78 19.17
N LYS A 6 -1.85 -3.14 18.72
CA LYS A 6 -0.84 -2.16 18.32
C LYS A 6 -1.50 -1.15 17.38
N SER A 7 -1.34 0.14 17.68
CA SER A 7 -1.81 1.23 16.82
C SER A 7 -1.49 0.89 15.37
N ARG A 8 -2.51 0.81 14.51
CA ARG A 8 -2.32 0.50 13.09
C ARG A 8 -1.50 1.64 12.49
N ARG A 9 -0.24 1.38 12.12
CA ARG A 9 0.60 2.34 11.38
C ARG A 9 -0.17 2.77 10.13
N LYS A 10 -0.47 4.07 10.03
CA LYS A 10 -1.20 4.65 8.90
C LYS A 10 -0.16 5.10 7.86
N TYR A 11 0.03 4.28 6.83
CA TYR A 11 0.88 4.62 5.71
C TYR A 11 0.11 5.52 4.75
N ARG A 12 0.67 6.70 4.45
CA ARG A 12 0.18 7.64 3.44
C ARG A 12 1.22 7.72 2.33
N PHE A 13 1.05 6.89 1.31
CA PHE A 13 1.88 6.96 0.10
C PHE A 13 1.27 7.95 -0.88
N LYS A 14 2.10 8.75 -1.53
CA LYS A 14 1.68 9.62 -2.64
C LYS A 14 1.71 8.86 -3.96
N TYR A 15 1.04 9.40 -4.98
CA TYR A 15 1.06 8.87 -6.34
C TYR A 15 2.50 8.66 -6.83
N GLU A 16 3.36 9.68 -6.68
CA GLU A 16 4.76 9.66 -7.15
C GLU A 16 5.57 8.50 -6.56
N GLN A 17 5.33 8.15 -5.29
CA GLN A 17 5.99 7.01 -4.67
C GLN A 17 5.47 5.69 -5.22
N LEU A 18 4.15 5.56 -5.42
CA LEU A 18 3.55 4.34 -5.93
C LEU A 18 3.87 4.12 -7.41
N SER A 19 4.00 5.20 -8.19
CA SER A 19 4.28 5.13 -9.62
C SER A 19 5.63 4.51 -9.94
N LEU A 20 6.59 4.60 -9.02
CA LEU A 20 7.88 3.92 -9.14
C LEU A 20 7.72 2.39 -9.23
N TYR A 21 6.63 1.83 -8.69
CA TYR A 21 6.37 0.39 -8.62
C TYR A 21 5.29 -0.08 -9.59
N PHE A 22 4.75 0.79 -10.44
CA PHE A 22 3.69 0.41 -11.40
C PHE A 22 4.14 -0.56 -12.49
N HIS A 23 5.45 -0.79 -12.62
CA HIS A 23 6.03 -1.81 -13.48
C HIS A 23 5.91 -3.23 -12.90
N MET A 24 5.42 -3.41 -11.67
CA MET A 24 5.34 -4.71 -11.00
C MET A 24 3.98 -4.98 -10.34
N PRO A 25 3.64 -6.27 -10.07
CA PRO A 25 2.45 -6.66 -9.34
C PRO A 25 2.32 -5.95 -7.99
N GLN A 26 1.08 -5.59 -7.62
CA GLN A 26 0.77 -4.91 -6.35
C GLN A 26 1.33 -5.65 -5.13
N LYS A 27 1.35 -7.00 -5.16
CA LYS A 27 1.90 -7.83 -4.08
C LYS A 27 3.42 -7.68 -3.95
N LEU A 28 4.13 -7.52 -5.05
CA LEU A 28 5.58 -7.28 -5.05
C LEU A 28 5.87 -5.85 -4.59
N ALA A 29 5.16 -4.85 -5.12
CA ALA A 29 5.31 -3.46 -4.67
C ALA A 29 5.07 -3.31 -3.15
N ALA A 30 4.10 -4.05 -2.60
CA ALA A 30 3.85 -4.06 -1.17
C ALA A 30 5.03 -4.64 -0.36
N LYS A 31 5.70 -5.68 -0.88
CA LYS A 31 6.92 -6.23 -0.27
C LYS A 31 8.06 -5.22 -0.28
N GLU A 32 8.30 -4.56 -1.41
CA GLU A 32 9.32 -3.51 -1.54
C GLU A 32 9.06 -2.35 -0.58
N LEU A 33 7.80 -1.96 -0.42
CA LEU A 33 7.38 -0.90 0.52
C LEU A 33 7.32 -1.36 1.98
N GLY A 34 7.56 -2.63 2.28
CA GLY A 34 7.49 -3.19 3.63
C GLY A 34 6.09 -3.13 4.26
N VAL A 35 5.03 -3.16 3.45
CA VAL A 35 3.63 -3.07 3.89
C VAL A 35 2.78 -4.24 3.38
N ALA A 36 1.60 -4.41 3.96
CA ALA A 36 0.62 -5.34 3.42
C ALA A 36 0.03 -4.83 2.10
N ALA A 37 -0.30 -5.74 1.17
CA ALA A 37 -0.90 -5.38 -0.12
C ALA A 37 -2.20 -4.58 0.01
N ILE A 38 -2.99 -4.82 1.07
CA ILE A 38 -4.20 -4.03 1.37
C ILE A 38 -3.90 -2.56 1.69
N THR A 39 -2.72 -2.26 2.25
CA THR A 39 -2.27 -0.89 2.51
C THR A 39 -2.02 -0.16 1.19
N VAL A 40 -1.34 -0.80 0.24
CA VAL A 40 -1.15 -0.25 -1.12
C VAL A 40 -2.49 -0.04 -1.80
N LYS A 41 -3.38 -1.05 -1.79
CA LYS A 41 -4.75 -0.95 -2.35
C LYS A 41 -5.52 0.25 -1.79
N ARG A 42 -5.47 0.44 -0.48
CA ARG A 42 -6.15 1.54 0.19
C ARG A 42 -5.58 2.89 -0.22
N ASN A 43 -4.25 3.01 -0.27
CA ASN A 43 -3.61 4.25 -0.73
C ASN A 43 -3.98 4.57 -2.18
N CYS A 44 -3.94 3.59 -3.09
CA CYS A 44 -4.40 3.79 -4.47
C CYS A 44 -5.86 4.27 -4.53
N LYS A 45 -6.76 3.67 -3.74
CA LYS A 45 -8.16 4.10 -3.64
C LYS A 45 -8.30 5.54 -3.15
N GLU A 46 -7.52 5.94 -2.14
CA GLU A 46 -7.55 7.32 -1.60
C GLU A 46 -7.01 8.35 -2.60
N ILE A 47 -6.10 7.93 -3.49
CA ILE A 47 -5.56 8.75 -4.60
C ILE A 47 -6.51 8.75 -5.81
N GLY A 48 -7.53 7.87 -5.85
CA GLY A 48 -8.42 7.71 -7.00
C GLY A 48 -7.83 6.88 -8.14
N LEU A 49 -6.81 6.07 -7.86
CA LEU A 49 -6.11 5.26 -8.85
C LEU A 49 -6.36 3.75 -8.64
N LYS A 50 -6.41 3.00 -9.74
CA LYS A 50 -6.35 1.54 -9.74
C LYS A 50 -4.92 1.10 -10.02
N TRP A 51 -4.43 0.08 -9.30
CA TRP A 51 -3.11 -0.48 -9.57
C TRP A 51 -3.02 -0.94 -11.04
N PRO A 52 -2.03 -0.48 -11.82
CA PRO A 52 -2.01 -0.68 -13.27
C PRO A 52 -1.62 -2.11 -13.66
N TYR A 53 -0.74 -2.75 -12.89
CA TYR A 53 -0.29 -4.11 -13.16
C TYR A 53 -1.25 -5.13 -12.53
N ARG A 54 -2.18 -5.65 -13.32
CA ARG A 54 -3.24 -6.56 -12.84
C ARG A 54 -2.90 -8.02 -13.05
#